data_AF-A0A162YGM8-F1
#
_entry.id   AF-A0A162YGM8-F1
#
_cell.length_a   1.000
_cell.length_b   1.000
_cell.length_c   1.000
_cell.angle_alpha   90.00
_cell.angle_beta   90.00
_cell.angle_gamma   90.00
#
_symmetry.space_group_name_H-M   'P 1'
#
loop_
_entity.id
_entity.type
_entity.pdbx_description
1 polymer ?
#
loop_
_entity_poly.entity_id
_entity_poly.type
_entity_poly.pdbx_seq_one_letter_code
_entity_poly.pdbx_strand_id
1 'polypeptide(L)'
;MMTFFMLTALVPRVKAWDQADFEIFDLVDELEKSEGKGVTFYSWLDIPATATAPEIGKAYRKLSFQLHPDKNKQDVKAKERFARLGKVAAILRNSASRERYNFFYKNGVPRWRGTGYYYARFRPGLTTVIVFLACLVGGMQYLASWINYYLEKRRILHFVEDARLAMALRAPKGHGAPTVGRSFLEIQQNMVRCEVISDEYLIVYPEQADPIHLNVEWVEKPNFNNVYLVRWPKSLYEKFTQPKVKAEKEDTEEEEEEEVQVDQKGTEVATALPKKKVKKREIGTVEGTKVGGRRRAVRK
;
A
#
# COMPACT_ATOMS: atom_id res chain seq x y z
N MET A 1 24.81 0.12 2.83
CA MET A 1 25.52 1.42 2.71
C MET A 1 26.18 1.59 1.34
N MET A 2 26.96 0.64 0.83
CA MET A 2 27.68 0.77 -0.47
C MET A 2 26.79 0.80 -1.72
N THR A 3 25.63 0.11 -1.70
CA THR A 3 24.70 0.02 -2.84
C THR A 3 23.86 1.29 -3.05
N PHE A 4 23.69 2.12 -2.02
CA PHE A 4 22.94 3.37 -2.10
C PHE A 4 23.74 4.48 -2.82
N PHE A 5 25.07 4.46 -2.69
CA PHE A 5 25.98 5.39 -3.37
C PHE A 5 26.10 5.13 -4.89
N MET A 6 25.89 3.88 -5.33
CA MET A 6 25.97 3.55 -6.76
C MET A 6 24.70 3.98 -7.52
N LEU A 7 23.55 4.00 -6.84
CA LEU A 7 22.27 4.49 -7.39
C LEU A 7 22.22 6.02 -7.51
N THR A 8 22.87 6.76 -6.60
CA THR A 8 22.94 8.23 -6.70
C THR A 8 23.90 8.69 -7.81
N ALA A 9 24.90 7.89 -8.16
CA ALA A 9 25.82 8.17 -9.27
C ALA A 9 25.18 8.05 -10.66
N LEU A 10 24.03 7.37 -10.76
CA LEU A 10 23.28 7.16 -12.01
C LEU A 10 22.10 8.13 -12.18
N VAL A 11 21.94 9.11 -11.28
CA VAL A 11 21.01 10.20 -11.50
C VAL A 11 21.58 11.05 -12.65
N PRO A 12 20.95 11.09 -13.84
CA PRO A 12 21.39 11.99 -14.87
C PRO A 12 21.39 13.40 -14.27
N ARG A 13 22.53 14.10 -14.35
CA ARG A 13 22.58 15.54 -14.08
C ARG A 13 21.79 16.25 -15.18
N VAL A 14 20.47 16.17 -15.09
CA VAL A 14 19.59 16.99 -15.90
C VAL A 14 19.83 18.41 -15.41
N LYS A 15 20.45 19.24 -16.25
CA LYS A 15 20.49 20.69 -16.01
C LYS A 15 19.03 21.14 -15.91
N ALA A 16 18.62 21.50 -14.70
CA ALA A 16 17.34 22.14 -14.50
C ALA A 16 17.30 23.44 -15.31
N TRP A 17 16.11 23.81 -15.78
CA TRP A 17 15.91 25.11 -16.40
C TRP A 17 16.24 26.22 -15.41
N ASP A 18 16.86 27.26 -15.95
CA ASP A 18 17.31 28.42 -15.21
C ASP A 18 16.22 29.50 -15.21
N GLN A 19 16.34 30.52 -14.35
CA GLN A 19 15.33 31.59 -14.26
C GLN A 19 15.09 32.28 -15.60
N ALA A 20 16.15 32.53 -16.37
CA ALA A 20 16.05 33.13 -17.70
C ALA A 20 15.28 32.26 -18.71
N ASP A 21 15.26 30.93 -18.53
CA ASP A 21 14.50 30.03 -19.41
C ASP A 21 13.00 30.16 -19.12
N PHE A 22 12.63 30.22 -17.83
CA PHE A 22 11.25 30.46 -17.42
C PHE A 22 10.72 31.80 -17.89
N GLU A 23 11.53 32.86 -17.85
CA GLU A 23 11.15 34.18 -18.39
C GLU A 23 10.86 34.13 -19.89
N ILE A 24 11.66 33.38 -20.65
CA ILE A 24 11.41 33.15 -22.09
C ILE A 24 10.09 32.41 -22.28
N PHE A 25 9.84 31.35 -21.52
CA PHE A 25 8.61 30.56 -21.67
C PHE A 25 7.37 31.34 -21.29
N ASP A 26 7.44 32.14 -20.22
CA ASP A 26 6.38 33.06 -19.82
C ASP A 26 6.04 34.03 -20.92
N LEU A 27 7.08 34.63 -21.52
CA LEU A 27 6.88 35.63 -22.55
C LEU A 27 6.33 35.04 -23.85
N VAL A 28 6.73 33.81 -24.21
CA VAL A 28 6.14 33.11 -25.35
C VAL A 28 4.65 32.82 -25.10
N ASP A 29 4.29 32.30 -23.93
CA ASP A 29 2.89 32.00 -23.57
C ASP A 29 2.04 33.28 -23.51
N GLU A 30 2.57 34.38 -22.95
CA GLU A 30 1.92 35.70 -22.97
C GLU A 30 1.70 36.23 -24.40
N LEU A 31 2.68 36.03 -25.28
CA LEU A 31 2.60 36.46 -26.67
C LEU A 31 1.56 35.63 -27.43
N GLU A 32 1.58 34.31 -27.30
CA GLU A 32 0.60 33.42 -27.93
C GLU A 32 -0.84 33.71 -27.48
N LYS A 33 -1.04 34.03 -26.19
CA LYS A 33 -2.34 34.40 -25.64
C LYS A 33 -2.88 35.72 -26.17
N SER A 34 -2.00 36.65 -26.53
CA SER A 34 -2.40 38.01 -26.92
C SER A 34 -2.46 38.23 -28.43
N GLU A 35 -1.52 37.69 -29.19
CA GLU A 35 -1.40 37.90 -30.63
C GLU A 35 -1.84 36.66 -31.43
N GLY A 36 -2.00 35.50 -30.79
CA GLY A 36 -2.49 34.26 -31.39
C GLY A 36 -1.47 33.11 -31.39
N LYS A 37 -1.95 31.89 -31.65
CA LYS A 37 -1.13 30.67 -31.62
C LYS A 37 -0.06 30.71 -32.73
N GLY A 38 1.18 30.36 -32.37
CA GLY A 38 2.30 30.29 -33.33
C GLY A 38 2.99 31.63 -33.61
N VAL A 39 2.64 32.71 -32.90
CA VAL A 39 3.36 33.98 -33.00
C VAL A 39 4.67 33.88 -32.22
N THR A 40 5.77 34.08 -32.92
CA THR A 40 7.14 34.04 -32.39
C THR A 40 7.67 35.44 -32.14
N PHE A 41 8.75 35.59 -31.38
CA PHE A 41 9.38 36.91 -31.17
C PHE A 41 9.83 37.56 -32.48
N TYR A 42 10.31 36.76 -33.43
CA TYR A 42 10.76 37.23 -34.74
C TYR A 42 9.60 37.66 -35.62
N SER A 43 8.54 36.85 -35.71
CA SER A 43 7.34 37.20 -36.47
C SER A 43 6.62 38.42 -35.89
N TRP A 44 6.65 38.60 -34.57
CA TRP A 44 6.02 39.76 -33.93
C TRP A 44 6.79 41.06 -34.18
N LEU A 45 8.13 41.02 -34.22
CA LEU A 45 8.96 42.17 -34.59
C LEU A 45 9.08 42.38 -36.11
N ASP A 46 8.47 41.51 -36.93
CA ASP A 46 8.52 41.56 -38.39
C ASP A 46 9.97 41.47 -38.93
N ILE A 47 10.75 40.53 -38.40
CA ILE A 47 12.15 40.30 -38.77
C ILE A 47 12.45 38.79 -38.94
N PRO A 48 13.45 38.42 -39.78
CA PRO A 48 13.89 37.04 -39.86
C PRO A 48 14.69 36.62 -38.61
N ALA A 49 14.73 35.32 -38.31
CA ALA A 49 15.51 34.80 -37.18
C ALA A 49 17.03 35.04 -37.31
N THR A 50 17.51 35.25 -38.54
CA THR A 50 18.90 35.59 -38.90
C THR A 50 19.23 37.07 -38.72
N ALA A 51 18.27 37.91 -38.33
CA ALA A 51 18.44 39.36 -38.24
C ALA A 51 19.60 39.77 -37.32
N THR A 52 20.31 40.82 -37.70
CA THR A 52 21.44 41.33 -36.91
C THR A 52 20.96 42.17 -35.71
N ALA A 53 21.80 42.35 -34.69
CA ALA A 53 21.48 43.21 -33.53
C ALA A 53 20.98 44.63 -33.90
N PRO A 54 21.57 45.36 -34.87
CA PRO A 54 21.06 46.67 -35.28
C PRO A 54 19.69 46.59 -35.96
N GLU A 55 19.41 45.54 -36.73
CA GLU A 55 18.08 45.32 -37.35
C GLU A 55 16.99 45.11 -36.29
N ILE A 56 17.29 44.32 -35.24
CA ILE A 56 16.39 44.14 -34.08
C ILE A 56 16.11 45.49 -33.41
N GLY A 57 17.15 46.32 -33.24
CA GLY A 57 16.99 47.67 -32.69
C GLY A 57 16.11 48.58 -33.56
N LYS A 58 16.23 48.50 -34.88
CA LYS A 58 15.40 49.26 -35.83
C LYS A 58 13.94 48.79 -35.79
N ALA A 59 13.71 47.48 -35.80
CA ALA A 59 12.38 46.88 -35.71
C ALA A 59 11.68 47.22 -34.39
N TYR A 60 12.40 47.13 -33.26
CA TYR A 60 11.90 47.55 -31.95
C TYR A 60 11.44 49.01 -31.96
N ARG A 61 12.24 49.93 -32.50
CA ARG A 61 11.88 51.36 -32.58
C ARG A 61 10.61 51.58 -33.41
N LYS A 62 10.50 50.91 -34.55
CA LYS A 62 9.32 50.96 -35.43
C LYS A 62 8.06 50.50 -34.69
N LEU A 63 8.13 49.33 -34.04
CA LEU A 63 6.99 48.74 -33.34
C LEU A 63 6.66 49.49 -32.04
N SER A 64 7.66 50.02 -31.34
CA SER A 64 7.50 50.82 -30.11
C SER A 64 6.72 52.11 -30.38
N PHE A 65 6.96 52.77 -31.52
CA PHE A 65 6.20 53.95 -31.92
C PHE A 65 4.73 53.64 -32.20
N GLN A 66 4.44 52.46 -32.76
CA GLN A 66 3.07 52.00 -33.04
C GLN A 66 2.33 51.59 -31.77
N LEU A 67 3.02 50.91 -30.84
CA LEU A 67 2.43 50.38 -29.60
C LEU A 67 2.51 51.34 -28.41
N HIS A 68 2.97 52.58 -28.60
CA HIS A 68 3.18 53.51 -27.49
C HIS A 68 1.86 53.82 -26.74
N PRO A 69 1.82 53.70 -25.40
CA PRO A 69 0.59 53.86 -24.63
C PRO A 69 -0.01 55.27 -24.73
N ASP A 70 0.82 56.31 -24.95
CA ASP A 70 0.32 57.68 -25.15
C ASP A 70 -0.44 57.87 -26.47
N LYS A 71 -0.13 57.07 -27.50
CA LYS A 71 -0.88 57.11 -28.77
C LYS A 71 -2.13 56.24 -28.73
N ASN A 72 -2.09 55.17 -27.94
CA ASN A 72 -3.15 54.17 -27.82
C ASN A 72 -3.87 54.25 -26.47
N LYS A 73 -4.27 55.46 -26.04
CA LYS A 73 -4.91 55.67 -24.72
C LYS A 73 -6.23 54.93 -24.54
N GLN A 74 -6.91 54.61 -25.65
CA GLN A 74 -8.19 53.90 -25.65
C GLN A 74 -8.04 52.39 -25.45
N ASP A 75 -6.84 51.83 -25.69
CA ASP A 75 -6.58 50.40 -25.51
C ASP A 75 -6.00 50.14 -24.12
N VAL A 76 -6.81 49.52 -23.25
CA VAL A 76 -6.42 49.12 -21.89
C VAL A 76 -5.20 48.19 -21.91
N LYS A 77 -5.01 47.42 -22.98
CA LYS A 77 -3.89 46.48 -23.13
C LYS A 77 -2.64 47.13 -23.72
N ALA A 78 -2.67 48.39 -24.17
CA ALA A 78 -1.52 49.05 -24.79
C ALA A 78 -0.30 49.09 -23.86
N LYS A 79 -0.49 49.39 -22.58
CA LYS A 79 0.58 49.40 -21.58
C LYS A 79 1.24 48.03 -21.43
N GLU A 80 0.43 46.96 -21.39
CA GLU A 80 0.93 45.60 -21.28
C GLU A 80 1.66 45.15 -22.55
N ARG A 81 1.11 45.45 -23.74
CA ARG A 81 1.75 45.14 -25.03
C ARG A 81 3.08 45.85 -25.17
N PHE A 82 3.16 47.11 -24.76
CA PHE A 82 4.41 47.87 -24.73
C PHE A 82 5.44 47.27 -23.75
N ALA A 83 5.01 46.89 -22.56
CA ALA A 83 5.88 46.23 -21.58
C ALA A 83 6.41 44.88 -22.12
N ARG A 84 5.56 44.09 -22.77
CA ARG A 84 5.96 42.84 -23.46
C ARG A 84 6.98 43.11 -24.57
N LEU A 85 6.79 44.16 -25.36
CA LEU A 85 7.74 44.55 -26.41
C LEU A 85 9.13 44.85 -25.84
N GLY A 86 9.19 45.56 -24.72
CA GLY A 86 10.44 45.82 -24.00
C GLY A 86 11.14 44.53 -23.56
N LYS A 87 10.40 43.58 -22.98
CA LYS A 87 10.93 42.27 -22.55
C LYS A 87 11.45 41.45 -23.74
N VAL A 88 10.68 41.38 -24.84
CA VAL A 88 11.09 40.63 -26.04
C VAL A 88 12.38 41.21 -26.63
N ALA A 89 12.45 42.53 -26.75
CA ALA A 89 13.64 43.20 -27.25
C ALA A 89 14.85 43.02 -26.32
N ALA A 90 14.66 43.00 -25.00
CA ALA A 90 15.74 42.72 -24.05
C ALA A 90 16.33 41.31 -24.24
N ILE A 91 15.48 40.30 -24.43
CA ILE A 91 15.91 38.92 -24.71
C ILE A 91 16.64 38.82 -26.06
N LEU A 92 16.11 39.44 -27.11
CA LEU A 92 16.71 39.37 -28.45
C LEU A 92 18.00 40.19 -28.59
N ARG A 93 18.18 41.25 -27.81
CA ARG A 93 19.40 42.09 -27.84
C ARG A 93 20.56 41.46 -27.06
N ASN A 94 20.29 40.67 -26.03
CA ASN A 94 21.32 39.94 -25.30
C ASN A 94 21.68 38.64 -26.05
N SER A 95 22.94 38.48 -26.43
CA SER A 95 23.43 37.30 -27.16
C SER A 95 23.13 35.99 -26.42
N ALA A 96 23.32 35.94 -25.11
CA ALA A 96 23.12 34.72 -24.31
C ALA A 96 21.63 34.33 -24.22
N SER A 97 20.75 35.31 -23.97
CA SER A 97 19.30 35.09 -23.91
C SER A 97 18.71 34.76 -25.28
N ARG A 98 19.23 35.39 -26.35
CA ARG A 98 18.85 35.10 -27.73
C ARG A 98 19.22 33.68 -28.12
N GLU A 99 20.39 33.19 -27.72
CA GLU A 99 20.80 31.81 -27.99
C GLU A 99 19.88 30.80 -27.30
N ARG A 100 19.54 31.02 -26.02
CA ARG A 100 18.55 30.20 -25.29
C ARG A 100 17.19 30.22 -25.98
N TYR A 101 16.69 31.39 -26.39
CA TYR A 101 15.44 31.48 -27.14
C TYR A 101 15.52 30.74 -28.48
N ASN A 102 16.63 30.87 -29.22
CA ASN A 102 16.83 30.16 -30.48
C ASN A 102 16.83 28.63 -30.31
N PHE A 103 17.35 28.12 -29.19
CA PHE A 103 17.27 26.71 -28.85
C PHE A 103 15.81 26.26 -28.71
N PHE A 104 14.98 27.01 -27.97
CA PHE A 104 13.56 26.69 -27.80
C PHE A 104 12.73 26.95 -29.06
N TYR A 105 13.10 27.94 -29.87
CA TYR A 105 12.45 28.21 -31.15
C TYR A 105 12.62 27.04 -32.13
N LYS A 106 13.78 26.39 -32.15
CA LYS A 106 14.05 25.21 -33.01
C LYS A 106 13.47 23.91 -32.45
N ASN A 107 13.60 23.70 -31.14
CA ASN A 107 13.22 22.44 -30.48
C ASN A 107 11.76 22.42 -29.98
N GLY A 108 11.08 23.56 -30.03
CA GLY A 108 9.78 23.78 -29.41
C GLY A 108 9.90 24.23 -27.95
N VAL A 109 8.98 25.11 -27.54
CA VAL A 109 8.86 25.57 -26.17
C VAL A 109 8.14 24.49 -25.34
N PRO A 110 8.72 24.00 -24.24
CA PRO A 110 8.05 23.03 -23.40
C PRO A 110 6.84 23.65 -22.69
N ARG A 111 5.74 22.91 -22.58
CA ARG A 111 4.60 23.31 -21.74
C ARG A 111 4.97 23.14 -20.28
N TRP A 112 5.38 24.21 -19.62
CA TRP A 112 5.90 24.18 -18.24
C TRP A 112 4.86 24.55 -17.16
N ARG A 113 3.79 25.27 -17.51
CA ARG A 113 2.65 25.56 -16.63
C ARG A 113 1.46 24.63 -16.89
N GLY A 114 0.74 24.28 -15.82
CA GLY A 114 -0.51 23.52 -15.86
C GLY A 114 -0.35 21.99 -15.92
N THR A 115 -1.49 21.29 -15.94
CA THR A 115 -1.55 19.81 -15.99
C THR A 115 -0.92 19.24 -17.26
N GLY A 116 -0.84 20.03 -18.33
CA GLY A 116 -0.26 19.64 -19.62
C GLY A 116 1.23 19.26 -19.56
N TYR A 117 2.01 19.81 -18.62
CA TYR A 117 3.41 19.41 -18.42
C TYR A 117 3.51 17.93 -18.03
N TYR A 118 2.72 17.54 -17.02
CA TYR A 118 2.69 16.17 -16.53
C TYR A 118 2.20 15.20 -17.61
N TYR A 119 1.16 15.54 -18.36
CA TYR A 119 0.67 14.69 -19.45
C TYR A 119 1.62 14.59 -20.65
N ALA A 120 2.40 15.64 -20.94
CA ALA A 120 3.38 15.61 -22.02
C ALA A 120 4.60 14.73 -21.68
N ARG A 121 5.04 14.75 -20.42
CA ARG A 121 6.19 13.99 -19.92
C ARG A 121 5.82 12.57 -19.52
N PHE A 122 4.73 12.42 -18.79
CA PHE A 122 4.21 11.17 -18.28
C PHE A 122 2.87 10.90 -18.96
N ARG A 123 2.91 10.12 -20.03
CA ARG A 123 1.70 9.49 -20.58
C ARG A 123 1.51 8.18 -19.84
N PRO A 124 0.70 8.14 -18.76
CA PRO A 124 0.53 6.91 -18.00
C PRO A 124 0.01 5.83 -18.94
N GLY A 125 0.80 4.77 -19.10
CA GLY A 125 0.34 3.58 -19.80
C GLY A 125 -0.70 2.85 -18.95
N LEU A 126 -1.49 2.01 -19.60
CA LEU A 126 -2.44 1.13 -18.91
C LEU A 126 -1.75 0.31 -17.81
N THR A 127 -0.52 -0.14 -18.06
CA THR A 127 0.31 -0.85 -17.09
C THR A 127 0.65 -0.01 -15.87
N THR A 128 1.07 1.25 -16.05
CA THR A 128 1.43 2.13 -14.92
C THR A 128 0.21 2.44 -14.05
N VAL A 129 -0.97 2.57 -14.67
CA VAL A 129 -2.23 2.80 -13.94
C VAL A 129 -2.62 1.56 -13.14
N ILE A 130 -2.54 0.37 -13.74
CA ILE A 130 -2.84 -0.89 -13.04
C ILE A 130 -1.89 -1.11 -11.87
N VAL A 131 -0.58 -0.89 -12.05
CA VAL A 131 0.41 -1.02 -10.97
C VAL A 131 0.13 -0.02 -9.85
N PHE A 132 -0.15 1.24 -10.18
CA PHE A 132 -0.49 2.26 -9.18
C PHE A 132 -1.75 1.88 -8.39
N LEU A 133 -2.81 1.43 -9.07
CA LEU A 133 -4.07 1.03 -8.44
C LEU A 133 -3.87 -0.22 -7.58
N ALA A 134 -3.09 -1.20 -8.06
CA ALA A 134 -2.68 -2.38 -7.30
C ALA A 134 -1.90 -2.01 -6.01
N CYS A 135 -0.96 -1.07 -6.10
CA CYS A 135 -0.24 -0.55 -4.93
C CYS A 135 -1.18 0.17 -3.96
N LEU A 136 -2.13 0.98 -4.46
CA LEU A 136 -3.09 1.70 -3.63
C LEU A 136 -4.00 0.73 -2.88
N VAL A 137 -4.60 -0.24 -3.58
CA VAL A 137 -5.46 -1.27 -2.98
C VAL A 137 -4.67 -2.12 -1.98
N GLY A 138 -3.44 -2.53 -2.32
CA GLY A 138 -2.58 -3.29 -1.41
C GLY A 138 -2.21 -2.50 -0.15
N GLY A 139 -1.92 -1.20 -0.31
CA GLY A 139 -1.65 -0.29 0.81
C GLY A 139 -2.87 -0.09 1.71
N MET A 140 -4.05 0.11 1.12
CA MET A 140 -5.30 0.25 1.86
C MET A 140 -5.67 -1.02 2.62
N GLN A 141 -5.48 -2.19 2.01
CA GLN A 141 -5.66 -3.47 2.68
C GLN A 141 -4.68 -3.64 3.85
N TYR A 142 -3.39 -3.35 3.63
CA TYR A 142 -2.40 -3.41 4.72
C TYR A 142 -2.78 -2.49 5.87
N LEU A 143 -3.24 -1.27 5.57
CA LEU A 143 -3.72 -0.33 6.57
C LEU A 143 -4.94 -0.88 7.32
N ALA A 144 -5.90 -1.48 6.63
CA ALA A 144 -7.06 -2.10 7.26
C ALA A 144 -6.66 -3.27 8.17
N SER A 145 -5.75 -4.15 7.72
CA SER A 145 -5.20 -5.23 8.55
C SER A 145 -4.44 -4.71 9.75
N TRP A 146 -3.71 -3.61 9.59
CA TRP A 146 -3.02 -2.92 10.67
C TRP A 146 -4.02 -2.39 11.70
N ILE A 147 -5.06 -1.66 11.24
CA ILE A 147 -6.13 -1.16 12.12
C ILE A 147 -6.81 -2.33 12.87
N ASN A 148 -7.17 -3.40 12.16
CA ASN A 148 -7.79 -4.58 12.76
C ASN A 148 -6.90 -5.22 13.83
N TYR A 149 -5.60 -5.36 13.56
CA TYR A 149 -4.63 -5.86 14.54
C TYR A 149 -4.63 -5.02 15.83
N TYR A 150 -4.62 -3.69 15.74
CA TYR A 150 -4.66 -2.85 16.95
C TYR A 150 -6.02 -2.89 17.65
N LEU A 151 -7.12 -2.92 16.90
CA LEU A 151 -8.46 -3.00 17.46
C LEU A 151 -8.69 -4.32 18.20
N GLU A 152 -8.26 -5.44 17.62
CA GLU A 152 -8.40 -6.77 18.20
C GLU A 152 -7.58 -6.91 19.49
N LYS A 153 -6.35 -6.39 19.51
CA LYS A 153 -5.53 -6.36 20.73
C LYS A 153 -6.19 -5.56 21.86
N ARG A 154 -6.70 -4.37 21.55
CA ARG A 154 -7.41 -3.55 22.55
C ARG A 154 -8.65 -4.27 23.07
N ARG A 155 -9.41 -4.93 22.18
CA ARG A 155 -10.61 -5.67 22.54
C ARG A 155 -10.29 -6.83 23.49
N ILE A 156 -9.28 -7.64 23.19
CA ILE A 156 -8.87 -8.76 24.05
C ILE A 156 -8.41 -8.24 25.41
N LEU A 157 -7.61 -7.18 25.45
CA LEU A 157 -7.16 -6.57 26.71
C LEU A 157 -8.33 -6.06 27.56
N HIS A 158 -9.30 -5.36 26.95
CA HIS A 158 -10.49 -4.92 27.67
C HIS A 158 -11.31 -6.10 28.22
N PHE A 159 -11.47 -7.19 27.46
CA PHE A 159 -12.15 -8.38 27.96
C PHE A 159 -11.43 -9.03 29.15
N VAL A 160 -10.09 -9.06 29.13
CA VAL A 160 -9.28 -9.56 30.25
C VAL A 160 -9.47 -8.66 31.48
N GLU A 161 -9.47 -7.34 31.29
CA GLU A 161 -9.67 -6.36 32.36
C GLU A 161 -11.07 -6.46 32.99
N ASP A 162 -12.12 -6.53 32.17
CA ASP A 162 -13.50 -6.70 32.63
C ASP A 162 -13.67 -8.01 33.43
N ALA A 163 -13.04 -9.09 32.96
CA ALA A 163 -13.05 -10.37 33.67
C ALA A 163 -12.39 -10.28 35.05
N ARG A 164 -11.35 -9.45 35.20
CA ARG A 164 -10.66 -9.21 36.48
C ARG A 164 -11.46 -8.32 37.40
N LEU A 165 -12.06 -7.26 36.89
CA LEU A 165 -12.94 -6.40 37.68
C LEU A 165 -14.13 -7.21 38.23
N ALA A 166 -14.72 -8.08 37.41
CA ALA A 166 -15.78 -8.99 37.85
C ALA A 166 -15.32 -9.97 38.94
N MET A 167 -14.04 -10.40 38.94
CA MET A 167 -13.46 -11.19 40.04
C MET A 167 -13.26 -10.36 41.30
N ALA A 168 -12.68 -9.16 41.16
CA ALA A 168 -12.40 -8.26 42.27
C ALA A 168 -13.68 -7.87 43.03
N LEU A 169 -14.78 -7.61 42.31
CA LEU A 169 -16.08 -7.30 42.90
C LEU A 169 -16.69 -8.48 43.69
N ARG A 170 -16.39 -9.72 43.29
CA ARG A 170 -16.90 -10.94 43.92
C ARG A 170 -15.94 -11.51 44.99
N ALA A 171 -14.80 -10.86 45.23
CA ALA A 171 -13.80 -11.32 46.18
C ALA A 171 -14.28 -11.14 47.64
N PRO A 172 -13.98 -12.10 48.55
CA PRO A 172 -14.33 -11.97 49.97
C PRO A 172 -13.58 -10.81 50.63
N LYS A 173 -14.31 -9.97 51.37
CA LYS A 173 -13.73 -8.79 52.07
C LYS A 173 -12.63 -9.23 53.03
N GLY A 174 -11.39 -8.77 52.79
CA GLY A 174 -10.24 -8.98 53.67
C GLY A 174 -9.13 -9.87 53.10
N HIS A 175 -9.36 -10.59 52.00
CA HIS A 175 -8.29 -11.17 51.17
C HIS A 175 -8.18 -10.32 49.91
N GLY A 176 -6.95 -9.98 49.48
CA GLY A 176 -6.74 -9.18 48.27
C GLY A 176 -7.48 -9.76 47.06
N ALA A 177 -7.90 -8.89 46.13
CA ALA A 177 -8.63 -9.33 44.94
C ALA A 177 -7.81 -10.38 44.15
N PRO A 178 -8.42 -11.51 43.76
CA PRO A 178 -7.72 -12.53 42.99
C PRO A 178 -7.41 -11.99 41.59
N THR A 179 -6.15 -12.08 41.18
CA THR A 179 -5.65 -11.63 39.86
C THR A 179 -5.83 -12.66 38.76
N VAL A 180 -5.92 -13.95 39.13
CA VAL A 180 -6.03 -15.13 38.25
C VAL A 180 -7.11 -16.04 38.82
N GLY A 181 -7.94 -16.62 37.97
CA GLY A 181 -9.00 -17.53 38.40
C GLY A 181 -10.23 -17.55 37.51
N ARG A 182 -11.26 -18.26 37.98
CA ARG A 182 -12.54 -18.42 37.28
C ARG A 182 -13.47 -17.25 37.58
N SER A 183 -14.05 -16.68 36.54
CA SER A 183 -15.02 -15.61 36.63
C SER A 183 -16.17 -15.82 35.65
N PHE A 184 -17.15 -14.92 35.71
CA PHE A 184 -18.26 -14.91 34.77
C PHE A 184 -18.34 -13.51 34.18
N LEU A 185 -18.36 -13.45 32.85
CA LEU A 185 -18.45 -12.22 32.07
C LEU A 185 -19.84 -12.13 31.44
N GLU A 186 -20.44 -10.94 31.51
CA GLU A 186 -21.71 -10.68 30.87
C GLU A 186 -21.44 -10.20 29.44
N ILE A 187 -21.72 -11.05 28.46
CA ILE A 187 -21.57 -10.74 27.03
C ILE A 187 -22.96 -10.74 26.41
N GLN A 188 -23.45 -9.58 25.97
CA GLN A 188 -24.72 -9.45 25.25
C GLN A 188 -25.89 -10.17 25.95
N GLN A 189 -26.03 -9.98 27.27
CA GLN A 189 -27.07 -10.58 28.14
C GLN A 189 -26.91 -12.06 28.49
N ASN A 190 -25.84 -12.73 28.04
CA ASN A 190 -25.49 -14.08 28.47
C ASN A 190 -24.29 -14.06 29.42
N MET A 191 -24.40 -14.81 30.51
CA MET A 191 -23.31 -14.99 31.48
C MET A 191 -22.41 -16.14 31.03
N VAL A 192 -21.24 -15.80 30.51
CA VAL A 192 -20.29 -16.79 30.03
C VAL A 192 -19.23 -17.04 31.09
N ARG A 193 -18.95 -18.31 31.37
CA ARG A 193 -17.86 -18.69 32.28
C ARG A 193 -16.53 -18.39 31.60
N CYS A 194 -15.64 -17.71 32.28
CA CYS A 194 -14.30 -17.46 31.79
C CYS A 194 -13.24 -17.76 32.86
N GLU A 195 -12.02 -18.00 32.40
CA GLU A 195 -10.86 -18.30 33.25
C GLU A 195 -9.72 -17.38 32.82
N VAL A 196 -9.39 -16.43 33.70
CA VAL A 196 -8.28 -15.50 33.50
C VAL A 196 -7.01 -16.21 33.93
N ILE A 197 -6.09 -16.43 32.99
CA ILE A 197 -4.82 -17.12 33.24
C ILE A 197 -3.68 -16.11 33.43
N SER A 198 -3.65 -15.04 32.63
CA SER A 198 -2.62 -14.00 32.72
C SER A 198 -3.17 -12.61 32.36
N ASP A 199 -2.29 -11.60 32.26
CA ASP A 199 -2.61 -10.22 31.83
C ASP A 199 -3.07 -10.14 30.38
N GLU A 200 -2.76 -11.15 29.57
CA GLU A 200 -2.97 -11.13 28.13
C GLU A 200 -3.69 -12.40 27.62
N TYR A 201 -4.13 -13.28 28.54
CA TYR A 201 -4.69 -14.59 28.21
C TYR A 201 -5.96 -14.91 29.02
N LEU A 202 -7.05 -15.13 28.29
CA LEU A 202 -8.39 -15.43 28.79
C LEU A 202 -8.96 -16.64 28.06
N ILE A 203 -9.51 -17.61 28.80
CA ILE A 203 -10.30 -18.71 28.21
C ILE A 203 -11.77 -18.43 28.47
N VAL A 204 -12.58 -18.50 27.42
CA VAL A 204 -14.03 -18.31 27.48
C VAL A 204 -14.72 -19.64 27.16
N TYR A 205 -15.64 -20.07 28.03
CA TYR A 205 -16.38 -21.33 27.91
C TYR A 205 -17.85 -21.05 27.55
N PRO A 206 -18.20 -21.00 26.26
CA PRO A 206 -19.59 -20.90 25.82
C PRO A 206 -20.36 -22.19 26.12
N GLU A 207 -21.69 -22.11 26.27
CA GLU A 207 -22.52 -23.25 26.71
C GLU A 207 -22.66 -24.38 25.67
N GLN A 208 -22.48 -24.08 24.37
CA GLN A 208 -22.73 -25.03 23.26
C GLN A 208 -21.56 -25.11 22.26
N ALA A 209 -20.38 -24.59 22.61
CA ALA A 209 -19.22 -24.60 21.72
C ALA A 209 -17.93 -24.89 22.48
N ASP A 210 -16.88 -25.23 21.73
CA ASP A 210 -15.55 -25.46 22.28
C ASP A 210 -15.00 -24.20 22.98
N PRO A 211 -14.13 -24.37 23.99
CA PRO A 211 -13.54 -23.25 24.71
C PRO A 211 -12.72 -22.36 23.76
N ILE A 212 -13.00 -21.06 23.80
CA ILE A 212 -12.30 -20.07 22.99
C ILE A 212 -11.16 -19.49 23.79
N HIS A 213 -9.96 -19.68 23.29
CA HIS A 213 -8.73 -19.18 23.88
C HIS A 213 -8.39 -17.81 23.29
N LEU A 214 -8.48 -16.76 24.08
CA LEU A 214 -8.19 -15.39 23.69
C LEU A 214 -6.83 -14.98 24.24
N ASN A 215 -5.82 -14.94 23.38
CA ASN A 215 -4.47 -14.49 23.71
C ASN A 215 -4.03 -13.33 22.80
N VAL A 216 -3.49 -12.26 23.37
CA VAL A 216 -2.96 -11.10 22.64
C VAL A 216 -1.75 -11.47 21.75
N GLU A 217 -0.99 -12.49 22.12
CA GLU A 217 0.19 -12.95 21.37
C GLU A 217 -0.16 -13.70 20.08
N TRP A 218 -1.34 -14.35 20.05
CA TRP A 218 -1.79 -15.13 18.89
C TRP A 218 -2.40 -14.26 17.79
N VAL A 219 -2.62 -12.98 18.07
CA VAL A 219 -3.08 -12.03 17.05
C VAL A 219 -1.97 -11.85 16.02
N GLU A 220 -2.20 -12.35 14.81
CA GLU A 220 -1.23 -12.29 13.72
C GLU A 220 -0.86 -10.84 13.38
N LYS A 221 0.45 -10.55 13.37
CA LYS A 221 0.95 -9.24 12.98
C LYS A 221 0.71 -9.03 11.47
N PRO A 222 0.31 -7.82 11.04
CA PRO A 222 0.13 -7.53 9.64
C PRO A 222 1.47 -7.67 8.90
N ASN A 223 1.56 -8.65 8.01
CA ASN A 223 2.74 -8.91 7.19
C ASN A 223 2.46 -8.53 5.73
N PHE A 224 3.46 -7.97 5.05
CA PHE A 224 3.36 -7.62 3.63
C PHE A 224 3.08 -8.83 2.72
N ASN A 225 3.46 -10.03 3.16
CA ASN A 225 3.19 -11.28 2.44
C ASN A 225 1.71 -11.70 2.48
N ASN A 226 0.92 -11.20 3.44
CA ASN A 226 -0.50 -11.53 3.58
C ASN A 226 -1.42 -10.58 2.79
N VAL A 227 -0.87 -9.54 2.15
CA VAL A 227 -1.62 -8.67 1.25
C VAL A 227 -2.06 -9.49 0.03
N TYR A 228 -3.33 -9.36 -0.39
CA TYR A 228 -3.90 -10.18 -1.47
C TYR A 228 -3.10 -10.08 -2.77
N LEU A 229 -2.52 -8.91 -3.02
CA LEU A 229 -1.65 -8.65 -4.16
C LEU A 229 -0.47 -9.64 -4.26
N VAL A 230 0.08 -10.08 -3.12
CA VAL A 230 1.23 -10.97 -3.05
C VAL A 230 0.79 -12.43 -2.88
N ARG A 231 -0.29 -12.65 -2.12
CA ARG A 231 -0.83 -13.99 -1.85
C ARG A 231 -1.48 -14.63 -3.09
N TRP A 232 -2.20 -13.85 -3.89
CA TRP A 232 -2.96 -14.38 -5.02
C TRP A 232 -2.08 -14.92 -6.15
N PRO A 233 -1.00 -14.24 -6.59
CA PRO A 233 -0.07 -14.80 -7.57
C PRO A 233 0.63 -16.07 -7.07
N LYS A 234 0.99 -16.14 -5.78
CA LYS A 234 1.59 -17.34 -5.17
C LYS A 234 0.62 -18.52 -5.17
N SER A 235 -0.62 -18.30 -4.75
CA SER A 235 -1.65 -19.35 -4.74
C SER A 235 -2.01 -19.83 -6.16
N LEU A 236 -2.02 -18.93 -7.15
CA LEU A 236 -2.17 -19.32 -8.54
C LEU A 236 -0.97 -20.12 -9.04
N TYR A 237 0.25 -19.65 -8.77
CA TYR A 237 1.47 -20.35 -9.16
C TYR A 237 1.52 -21.75 -8.55
N GLU A 238 1.17 -21.91 -7.27
CA GLU A 238 1.08 -23.21 -6.59
C GLU A 238 0.03 -24.12 -7.23
N LYS A 239 -1.15 -23.60 -7.58
CA LYS A 239 -2.19 -24.37 -8.29
C LYS A 239 -1.77 -24.79 -9.71
N PHE A 240 -0.94 -24.00 -10.38
CA PHE A 240 -0.44 -24.31 -11.73
C PHE A 240 0.82 -25.19 -11.75
N THR A 241 1.62 -25.16 -10.69
CA THR A 241 2.90 -25.90 -10.60
C THR A 241 2.81 -27.18 -9.80
N GLN A 242 1.76 -27.37 -9.00
CA GLN A 242 1.52 -28.68 -8.40
C GLN A 242 0.91 -29.63 -9.44
N PRO A 243 1.57 -30.76 -9.77
CA PRO A 243 0.86 -31.85 -10.42
C PRO A 243 -0.24 -32.32 -9.46
N LYS A 244 -1.42 -32.69 -9.98
CA LYS A 244 -2.48 -33.36 -9.21
C LYS A 244 -1.90 -34.58 -8.47
N VAL A 245 -1.41 -34.39 -7.25
CA VAL A 245 -1.15 -35.48 -6.31
C VAL A 245 -2.53 -35.88 -5.81
N LYS A 246 -2.83 -37.16 -6.02
CA LYS A 246 -4.14 -37.80 -5.84
C LYS A 246 -4.80 -37.38 -4.53
N ALA A 247 -6.08 -37.06 -4.63
CA ALA A 247 -7.01 -37.13 -3.52
C ALA A 247 -6.83 -38.50 -2.84
N GLU A 248 -6.31 -38.51 -1.62
CA GLU A 248 -6.62 -39.59 -0.69
C GLU A 248 -8.14 -39.55 -0.50
N LYS A 249 -8.76 -40.67 -0.83
CA LYS A 249 -10.19 -40.89 -0.68
C LYS A 249 -10.51 -40.71 0.80
N GLU A 250 -11.24 -39.65 1.08
CA GLU A 250 -12.10 -39.56 2.25
C GLU A 250 -13.15 -40.64 2.01
N ASP A 251 -13.00 -41.78 2.70
CA ASP A 251 -13.96 -42.87 2.69
C ASP A 251 -15.28 -42.30 3.20
N THR A 252 -16.12 -41.89 2.26
CA THR A 252 -17.52 -41.63 2.48
C THR A 252 -18.13 -43.01 2.70
N GLU A 253 -18.53 -43.29 3.93
CA GLU A 253 -19.45 -44.37 4.26
C GLU A 253 -20.76 -44.09 3.50
N GLU A 254 -20.81 -44.52 2.24
CA GLU A 254 -22.07 -44.77 1.55
C GLU A 254 -22.54 -46.15 2.03
N GLU A 255 -23.54 -46.14 2.90
CA GLU A 255 -24.37 -47.30 3.19
C GLU A 255 -25.06 -47.73 1.88
N GLU A 256 -24.44 -48.64 1.13
CA GLU A 256 -25.13 -49.41 0.11
C GLU A 256 -25.89 -50.55 0.81
N GLU A 257 -27.22 -50.49 0.73
CA GLU A 257 -28.14 -51.55 1.10
C GLU A 257 -27.87 -52.79 0.24
N GLU A 258 -27.21 -53.81 0.79
CA GLU A 258 -27.16 -55.13 0.16
C GLU A 258 -28.49 -55.88 0.39
N GLU A 259 -29.33 -55.93 -0.65
CA GLU A 259 -30.36 -56.96 -0.81
C GLU A 259 -29.68 -58.33 -0.95
N VAL A 260 -29.83 -59.18 0.07
CA VAL A 260 -29.42 -60.60 -0.01
C VAL A 260 -30.56 -61.43 -0.60
N GLN A 261 -30.40 -61.86 -1.85
CA GLN A 261 -31.11 -63.00 -2.42
C GLN A 261 -30.59 -64.31 -1.81
N VAL A 262 -31.52 -65.14 -1.34
CA VAL A 262 -31.30 -66.49 -0.82
C VAL A 262 -31.10 -67.45 -1.99
N ASP A 263 -30.08 -68.33 -1.90
CA ASP A 263 -30.22 -69.69 -2.41
C ASP A 263 -29.20 -70.70 -1.83
N GLN A 264 -29.57 -71.98 -1.98
CA GLN A 264 -29.34 -73.11 -1.10
C GLN A 264 -28.03 -73.89 -1.34
N LYS A 265 -27.30 -74.22 -0.27
CA LYS A 265 -26.79 -75.58 0.09
C LYS A 265 -25.79 -75.50 1.24
N GLY A 266 -25.99 -76.35 2.24
CA GLY A 266 -25.15 -76.39 3.44
C GLY A 266 -23.74 -76.91 3.19
N THR A 267 -22.82 -76.47 4.04
CA THR A 267 -21.83 -77.29 4.78
C THR A 267 -21.03 -76.34 5.69
N GLU A 268 -20.89 -76.69 6.96
CA GLU A 268 -20.06 -76.00 7.95
C GLU A 268 -18.57 -76.19 7.63
N VAL A 269 -17.77 -75.11 7.65
CA VAL A 269 -16.34 -75.20 8.03
C VAL A 269 -15.90 -73.89 8.70
N ALA A 270 -15.48 -73.99 9.96
CA ALA A 270 -14.87 -72.92 10.73
C ALA A 270 -13.44 -72.62 10.27
N THR A 271 -13.02 -71.35 10.21
CA THR A 271 -11.59 -71.02 10.30
C THR A 271 -11.30 -69.60 10.85
N ALA A 272 -10.88 -69.58 12.11
CA ALA A 272 -9.98 -68.66 12.83
C ALA A 272 -9.81 -67.18 12.39
N LEU A 273 -10.17 -66.26 13.31
CA LEU A 273 -9.67 -64.89 13.35
C LEU A 273 -8.19 -64.84 13.82
N PRO A 274 -7.24 -64.22 13.08
CA PRO A 274 -5.89 -63.99 13.58
C PRO A 274 -5.84 -62.73 14.47
N LYS A 275 -5.25 -62.89 15.66
CA LYS A 275 -4.96 -61.83 16.64
C LYS A 275 -4.07 -60.73 16.02
N LYS A 276 -4.55 -59.49 15.97
CA LYS A 276 -3.76 -58.33 15.52
C LYS A 276 -2.82 -57.85 16.65
N LYS A 277 -1.51 -57.98 16.41
CA LYS A 277 -0.44 -57.43 17.26
C LYS A 277 -0.51 -55.90 17.27
N VAL A 278 -0.65 -55.31 18.45
CA VAL A 278 -0.48 -53.86 18.66
C VAL A 278 1.02 -53.55 18.67
N LYS A 279 1.51 -52.79 17.69
CA LYS A 279 2.89 -52.30 17.62
C LYS A 279 2.94 -50.92 18.26
N LYS A 280 3.53 -50.85 19.45
CA LYS A 280 3.84 -49.61 20.21
C LYS A 280 4.81 -48.75 19.38
N ARG A 281 4.45 -47.50 19.07
CA ARG A 281 5.37 -46.52 18.48
C ARG A 281 5.92 -45.62 19.59
N GLU A 282 7.24 -45.57 19.64
CA GLU A 282 8.06 -44.81 20.58
C GLU A 282 7.95 -43.31 20.27
N ILE A 283 7.74 -42.51 21.31
CA ILE A 283 7.79 -41.04 21.26
C ILE A 283 9.18 -40.63 21.75
N GLY A 284 9.85 -39.82 20.92
CA GLY A 284 11.20 -39.33 21.13
C GLY A 284 11.36 -38.44 22.36
N THR A 285 12.51 -38.59 22.98
CA THR A 285 13.04 -37.87 24.15
C THR A 285 13.29 -36.40 23.84
N VAL A 286 12.83 -35.49 24.71
CA VAL A 286 13.40 -34.14 24.87
C VAL A 286 13.62 -33.89 26.36
N GLU A 287 14.81 -33.41 26.70
CA GLU A 287 15.39 -33.29 28.03
C GLU A 287 14.62 -32.32 28.94
N GLY A 288 14.21 -32.81 30.12
CA GLY A 288 13.66 -31.99 31.20
C GLY A 288 14.74 -31.53 32.17
N THR A 289 14.89 -30.23 32.34
CA THR A 289 15.71 -29.60 33.39
C THR A 289 15.13 -29.90 34.78
N LYS A 290 15.95 -30.56 35.62
CA LYS A 290 15.67 -30.84 37.04
C LYS A 290 15.66 -29.55 37.85
N VAL A 291 14.55 -29.25 38.52
CA VAL A 291 14.55 -28.40 39.73
C VAL A 291 13.91 -29.20 40.86
N GLY A 292 14.71 -29.46 41.90
CA GLY A 292 14.34 -30.29 43.04
C GLY A 292 13.48 -29.55 44.06
N GLY A 293 12.45 -30.23 44.58
CA GLY A 293 11.65 -29.79 45.72
C GLY A 293 11.35 -30.98 46.63
N ARG A 294 11.83 -30.91 47.88
CA ARG A 294 11.78 -31.96 48.91
C ARG A 294 10.34 -32.36 49.28
N ARG A 295 10.06 -33.66 49.32
CA ARG A 295 8.84 -34.23 49.93
C ARG A 295 9.00 -34.27 51.45
N ARG A 296 8.06 -33.69 52.19
CA ARG A 296 7.93 -33.81 53.65
C ARG A 296 7.09 -35.06 53.95
N ALA A 297 7.61 -35.97 54.75
CA ALA A 297 6.90 -37.16 55.18
C ALA A 297 5.84 -36.79 56.24
N VAL A 298 4.62 -37.26 56.06
CA VAL A 298 3.55 -37.22 57.08
C VAL A 298 3.66 -38.50 57.89
N ARG A 299 3.83 -38.37 59.21
CA ARG A 299 3.84 -39.49 60.16
C ARG A 299 2.42 -39.65 60.72
N LYS A 300 1.95 -40.90 60.75
CA LYS A 300 0.76 -41.34 61.49
C LYS A 300 0.99 -41.20 63.00
#